data_AF-A0A6P1MGH6-F1
#
_entry.id   AF-A0A6P1MGH6-F1
#
_cell.length_a   1.000
_cell.length_b   1.000
_cell.length_c   1.000
_cell.angle_alpha   90.00
_cell.angle_beta   90.00
_cell.angle_gamma   90.00
#
_symmetry.space_group_name_H-M   'P 1'
#
loop_
_entity.id
_entity.type
_entity.pdbx_description
1 polymer ?
#
loop_
_entity_poly.entity_id
_entity_poly.type
_entity_poly.pdbx_seq_one_letter_code
_entity_poly.pdbx_strand_id
1 'polypeptide(L)'
;MRKKTKMLFIIAGVLALTCGTALAAQVFYPGVDSAQRVGSEVRMSAMKLMDKDTTEYGFDRADGNENQNNLVAIVLDEKISSDYFLYRMNLYEACESKNPAQDAWEEIKKEINERNFAKEHNILPSQEEIIESTHQMREVAESTTESHEILKSLVDAMGLSEDEYWNIFKPKYETPIALIRHNVSQYCKENNLPELDNSAIEYKVIDKDFFDNLGVKY
;
A
#
# COMPACT_ATOMS: atom_id res chain seq x y z
N MET A 1 -0.18 -25.88 -23.92
CA MET A 1 -1.01 -24.71 -23.54
C MET A 1 -1.57 -24.90 -22.12
N ARG A 2 -0.84 -24.48 -21.08
CA ARG A 2 -1.28 -24.68 -19.67
C ARG A 2 -0.63 -23.66 -18.71
N LYS A 3 -0.52 -22.39 -19.13
CA LYS A 3 0.06 -21.29 -18.33
C LYS A 3 -0.94 -20.19 -17.94
N LYS A 4 -2.02 -19.98 -18.71
CA LYS A 4 -2.96 -18.86 -18.49
C LYS A 4 -3.90 -19.03 -17.28
N THR A 5 -4.16 -20.26 -16.85
CA THR A 5 -5.14 -20.52 -15.78
C THR A 5 -4.61 -20.22 -14.39
N LYS A 6 -3.29 -20.24 -14.15
CA LYS A 6 -2.71 -19.90 -12.84
C LYS A 6 -2.70 -18.38 -12.59
N MET A 7 -2.55 -17.58 -13.64
CA MET A 7 -2.43 -16.12 -13.58
C MET A 7 -3.77 -15.42 -13.26
N LEU A 8 -4.89 -16.00 -13.69
CA LEU A 8 -6.24 -15.49 -13.36
C LEU A 8 -6.59 -15.63 -11.87
N PHE A 9 -6.00 -16.59 -11.16
CA PHE A 9 -6.19 -16.74 -9.70
C PHE A 9 -5.31 -15.79 -8.88
N ILE A 10 -4.21 -15.29 -9.44
CA ILE A 10 -3.37 -14.27 -8.80
C ILE A 10 -4.14 -12.95 -8.68
N ILE A 11 -4.92 -12.60 -9.70
CA ILE A 11 -5.75 -11.39 -9.72
C ILE A 11 -6.87 -11.47 -8.66
N ALA A 12 -7.56 -12.60 -8.55
CA ALA A 12 -8.67 -12.78 -7.60
C ALA A 12 -8.23 -12.85 -6.11
N GLY A 13 -7.01 -13.31 -5.82
CA GLY A 13 -6.48 -13.37 -4.45
C GLY A 13 -5.89 -12.06 -3.93
N VAL A 14 -5.39 -11.20 -4.83
CA VAL A 14 -4.85 -9.87 -4.52
C VAL A 14 -5.97 -8.83 -4.35
N LEU A 15 -7.13 -9.09 -4.95
CA LEU A 15 -8.31 -8.22 -5.00
C LEU A 15 -9.03 -7.97 -3.67
N ALA A 16 -8.80 -8.80 -2.64
CA ALA A 16 -9.57 -8.73 -1.39
C ALA A 16 -8.82 -8.14 -0.18
N LEU A 17 -7.52 -7.82 -0.31
CA LEU A 17 -6.68 -7.49 0.86
C LEU A 17 -5.83 -6.23 0.71
N THR A 18 -6.05 -5.45 -0.35
CA THR A 18 -5.57 -4.07 -0.48
C THR A 18 -6.70 -3.27 -1.10
N CYS A 19 -6.97 -2.06 -0.63
CA CYS A 19 -7.97 -1.16 -1.23
C CYS A 19 -7.56 -0.64 -2.62
N GLY A 20 -6.84 -1.45 -3.41
CA GLY A 20 -6.17 -1.03 -4.64
C GLY A 20 -6.07 -2.13 -5.67
N THR A 21 -7.16 -2.45 -6.38
CA THR A 21 -7.10 -2.91 -7.77
C THR A 21 -8.43 -2.60 -8.47
N ALA A 22 -8.46 -2.61 -9.80
CA ALA A 22 -9.59 -2.14 -10.60
C ALA A 22 -10.87 -3.01 -10.58
N LEU A 23 -10.77 -4.31 -10.31
CA LEU A 23 -11.97 -5.10 -9.99
C LEU A 23 -12.48 -4.75 -8.58
N ALA A 24 -11.58 -4.29 -7.70
CA ALA A 24 -11.90 -3.65 -6.44
C ALA A 24 -12.42 -2.22 -6.65
N ALA A 25 -12.25 -1.59 -7.81
CA ALA A 25 -12.94 -0.33 -8.09
C ALA A 25 -14.46 -0.56 -8.14
N GLN A 26 -14.97 -1.57 -8.84
CA GLN A 26 -16.42 -1.87 -8.78
C GLN A 26 -16.91 -2.39 -7.41
N VAL A 27 -16.06 -3.07 -6.62
CA VAL A 27 -16.46 -3.68 -5.34
C VAL A 27 -16.27 -2.74 -4.13
N PHE A 28 -15.27 -1.85 -4.16
CA PHE A 28 -14.97 -0.87 -3.09
C PHE A 28 -15.42 0.56 -3.48
N TYR A 29 -15.47 0.90 -4.76
CA TYR A 29 -15.88 2.21 -5.29
C TYR A 29 -17.00 2.05 -6.32
N PRO A 30 -18.25 1.78 -5.89
CA PRO A 30 -19.36 1.39 -6.78
C PRO A 30 -19.75 2.44 -7.84
N GLY A 31 -19.04 3.57 -7.92
CA GLY A 31 -19.11 4.55 -8.98
C GLY A 31 -18.06 5.65 -8.82
N VAL A 32 -18.06 6.57 -9.78
CA VAL A 32 -17.18 7.75 -9.86
C VAL A 32 -17.19 8.58 -8.57
N ASP A 33 -18.36 8.78 -7.94
CA ASP A 33 -18.47 9.57 -6.71
C ASP A 33 -17.64 8.99 -5.54
N SER A 34 -17.64 7.65 -5.41
CA SER A 34 -16.85 6.98 -4.38
C SER A 34 -15.36 7.12 -4.64
N ALA A 35 -14.94 6.97 -5.90
CA ALA A 35 -13.56 7.17 -6.33
C ALA A 35 -13.07 8.61 -6.08
N GLN A 36 -13.88 9.61 -6.41
CA GLN A 36 -13.55 11.03 -6.16
C GLN A 36 -13.40 11.32 -4.67
N ARG A 37 -14.31 10.80 -3.83
CA ARG A 37 -14.23 10.96 -2.38
C ARG A 37 -12.92 10.39 -1.85
N VAL A 38 -12.60 9.15 -2.20
CA VAL A 38 -11.37 8.48 -1.74
C VAL A 38 -10.12 9.23 -2.20
N GLY A 39 -10.09 9.64 -3.47
CA GLY A 39 -8.96 10.40 -3.99
C GLY A 39 -8.78 11.73 -3.27
N SER A 40 -9.88 12.40 -2.92
CA SER A 40 -9.86 13.66 -2.17
C SER A 40 -9.33 13.47 -0.73
N GLU A 41 -9.74 12.39 -0.05
CA GLU A 41 -9.27 12.08 1.32
C GLU A 41 -7.76 11.83 1.35
N VAL A 42 -7.22 11.11 0.36
CA VAL A 42 -5.79 10.78 0.32
C VAL A 42 -4.93 11.84 -0.39
N ARG A 43 -5.53 12.87 -0.99
CA ARG A 43 -4.84 13.86 -1.85
C ARG A 43 -3.61 14.46 -1.20
N MET A 44 -3.75 15.04 -0.01
CA MET A 44 -2.63 15.73 0.65
C MET A 44 -1.48 14.79 0.95
N SER A 45 -1.78 13.58 1.46
CA SER A 45 -0.77 12.58 1.75
C SER A 45 -0.12 12.02 0.48
N ALA A 46 -0.90 11.76 -0.58
CA ALA A 46 -0.38 11.26 -1.84
C ALA A 46 0.56 12.27 -2.51
N MET A 47 0.18 13.55 -2.55
CA MET A 47 1.04 14.62 -3.08
C MET A 47 2.35 14.75 -2.28
N LYS A 48 2.29 14.73 -0.94
CA LYS A 48 3.51 14.77 -0.11
C LYS A 48 4.42 13.56 -0.32
N LEU A 49 3.85 12.39 -0.57
CA LEU A 49 4.62 11.19 -0.92
C LEU A 49 5.25 11.29 -2.32
N MET A 50 4.63 12.01 -3.25
CA MET A 50 5.19 12.29 -4.58
C MET A 50 6.33 13.32 -4.55
N ASP A 51 6.23 14.35 -3.70
CA ASP A 51 7.24 15.42 -3.57
C ASP A 51 8.54 14.96 -2.91
N LYS A 52 8.57 13.76 -2.34
CA LYS A 52 9.76 13.21 -1.69
C LYS A 52 10.48 12.22 -2.59
N ASP A 53 11.79 12.42 -2.70
CA ASP A 53 12.73 11.45 -3.25
C ASP A 53 12.95 10.30 -2.25
N THR A 54 11.89 9.61 -1.86
CA THR A 54 11.99 8.42 -0.99
C THR A 54 12.55 7.25 -1.80
N THR A 55 13.36 6.39 -1.19
CA THR A 55 13.89 5.20 -1.86
C THR A 55 12.84 4.08 -2.02
N GLU A 56 13.25 2.96 -2.63
CA GLU A 56 12.49 1.72 -2.87
C GLU A 56 11.44 1.34 -1.79
N TYR A 57 10.18 1.22 -2.22
CA TYR A 57 9.07 0.56 -1.51
C TYR A 57 8.44 1.28 -0.31
N GLY A 58 8.40 2.62 -0.32
CA GLY A 58 7.57 3.37 0.63
C GLY A 58 8.04 3.37 2.09
N PHE A 59 9.19 2.75 2.37
CA PHE A 59 9.90 2.83 3.63
C PHE A 59 11.18 3.64 3.42
N ASP A 60 11.36 4.73 4.18
CA ASP A 60 12.52 5.60 4.04
C ASP A 60 13.81 4.83 4.36
N ARG A 61 14.71 4.60 3.37
CA ARG A 61 16.13 4.47 3.72
C ARG A 61 16.57 5.85 4.11
N ALA A 62 16.88 6.03 5.39
CA ALA A 62 17.56 7.22 5.86
C ALA A 62 18.91 7.36 5.18
N ASP A 63 18.96 8.05 4.06
CA ASP A 63 20.15 8.71 3.55
C ASP A 63 20.38 10.00 4.33
N GLY A 64 20.67 9.83 5.63
CA GLY A 64 21.60 10.67 6.38
C GLY A 64 21.36 12.17 6.56
N ASN A 65 20.42 12.82 5.86
CA ASN A 65 20.27 14.28 5.89
C ASN A 65 18.81 14.72 6.04
N GLU A 66 18.55 15.32 7.21
CA GLU A 66 17.71 16.51 7.39
C GLU A 66 16.20 16.46 7.15
N ASN A 67 15.49 15.45 7.68
CA ASN A 67 14.15 15.73 8.23
C ASN A 67 13.74 14.77 9.35
N GLN A 68 14.37 14.93 10.52
CA GLN A 68 13.90 14.30 11.77
C GLN A 68 12.43 14.67 12.08
N ASN A 69 11.91 15.77 11.53
CA ASN A 69 10.54 16.25 11.77
C ASN A 69 9.42 15.36 11.22
N ASN A 70 9.72 14.40 10.33
CA ASN A 70 8.70 13.50 9.78
C ASN A 70 8.75 12.07 10.34
N LEU A 71 9.75 11.71 11.14
CA LEU A 71 9.88 10.36 11.69
C LEU A 71 8.97 10.18 12.90
N VAL A 72 7.96 9.31 12.80
CA VAL A 72 6.98 9.09 13.88
C VAL A 72 7.22 7.80 14.65
N ALA A 73 7.71 6.74 13.98
CA ALA A 73 7.97 5.45 14.60
C ALA A 73 9.10 4.68 13.91
N ILE A 74 9.60 3.67 14.60
CA ILE A 74 10.46 2.61 14.07
C ILE A 74 9.78 1.28 14.36
N VAL A 75 9.67 0.39 13.38
CA VAL A 75 9.09 -0.97 13.53
C VAL A 75 10.07 -1.95 12.92
N LEU A 76 10.52 -2.96 13.67
CA LEU A 76 11.55 -3.92 13.23
C LEU A 76 12.72 -3.25 12.47
N ASP A 77 13.26 -2.18 13.05
CA ASP A 77 14.31 -1.29 12.51
C ASP A 77 13.97 -0.47 11.25
N GLU A 78 12.76 -0.60 10.68
CA GLU A 78 12.27 0.20 9.57
C GLU A 78 11.64 1.51 10.06
N LYS A 79 12.00 2.63 9.43
CA LYS A 79 11.58 3.99 9.82
C LYS A 79 10.25 4.36 9.16
N ILE A 80 9.34 4.93 9.94
CA ILE A 80 8.00 5.30 9.49
C ILE A 80 7.84 6.81 9.52
N SER A 81 7.50 7.37 8.36
CA SER A 81 7.20 8.78 8.23
C SER A 81 5.73 9.08 8.56
N SER A 82 5.46 10.26 9.09
CA SER A 82 4.12 10.81 9.30
C SER A 82 3.31 10.81 8.00
N ASP A 83 3.93 11.15 6.87
CA ASP A 83 3.23 11.21 5.57
C ASP A 83 2.80 9.83 5.07
N TYR A 84 3.63 8.78 5.25
CA TYR A 84 3.21 7.42 4.94
C TYR A 84 2.10 6.95 5.89
N PHE A 85 2.23 7.24 7.19
CA PHE A 85 1.19 6.93 8.18
C PHE A 85 -0.15 7.57 7.80
N LEU A 86 -0.15 8.86 7.49
CA LEU A 86 -1.35 9.60 7.11
C LEU A 86 -1.94 9.08 5.79
N TYR A 87 -1.12 8.69 4.81
CA TYR A 87 -1.63 8.04 3.60
C TYR A 87 -2.41 6.76 3.92
N ARG A 88 -1.87 5.89 4.78
CA ARG A 88 -2.56 4.67 5.22
C ARG A 88 -3.83 4.97 6.00
N MET A 89 -3.76 5.92 6.94
CA MET A 89 -4.91 6.36 7.71
C MET A 89 -6.03 6.87 6.81
N ASN A 90 -5.72 7.73 5.85
CA ASN A 90 -6.71 8.34 4.96
C ASN A 90 -7.35 7.29 4.03
N LEU A 91 -6.62 6.23 3.65
CA LEU A 91 -7.23 5.09 2.94
C LEU A 91 -8.28 4.37 3.81
N TYR A 92 -7.97 4.12 5.08
CA TYR A 92 -8.94 3.50 6.00
C TYR A 92 -10.13 4.42 6.30
N GLU A 93 -9.90 5.73 6.39
CA GLU A 93 -10.96 6.73 6.55
C GLU A 93 -11.89 6.76 5.33
N ALA A 94 -11.32 6.74 4.13
CA ALA A 94 -12.07 6.67 2.88
C ALA A 94 -12.92 5.38 2.74
N CYS A 95 -12.49 4.30 3.39
CA CYS A 95 -13.21 3.04 3.53
C CYS A 95 -14.14 2.98 4.75
N GLU A 96 -14.42 4.12 5.39
CA GLU A 96 -15.36 4.26 6.52
C GLU A 96 -14.96 3.40 7.74
N SER A 97 -13.65 3.18 7.95
CA SER A 97 -13.17 2.56 9.18
C SER A 97 -13.63 3.35 10.41
N LYS A 98 -13.98 2.62 11.47
CA LYS A 98 -14.32 3.21 12.77
C LYS A 98 -13.12 3.80 13.50
N ASN A 99 -11.91 3.27 13.26
CA ASN A 99 -10.68 3.66 13.92
C ASN A 99 -9.53 3.72 12.89
N PRO A 100 -9.60 4.62 11.89
CA PRO A 100 -8.69 4.60 10.75
C PRO A 100 -7.21 4.72 11.14
N ALA A 101 -6.90 5.51 12.18
CA ALA A 101 -5.54 5.65 12.67
C ALA A 101 -5.01 4.36 13.33
N GLN A 102 -5.85 3.66 14.11
CA GLN A 102 -5.44 2.37 14.71
C GLN A 102 -5.26 1.30 13.62
N ASP A 103 -6.18 1.23 12.66
CA ASP A 103 -6.11 0.25 11.58
C ASP A 103 -4.87 0.48 10.70
N ALA A 104 -4.54 1.74 10.42
CA ALA A 104 -3.30 2.11 9.73
C ALA A 104 -2.06 1.68 10.51
N TRP A 105 -2.04 1.87 11.84
CA TRP A 105 -0.91 1.45 12.67
C TRP A 105 -0.69 -0.07 12.65
N GLU A 106 -1.75 -0.85 12.80
CA GLU A 106 -1.67 -2.32 12.74
C GLU A 106 -1.24 -2.81 11.35
N GLU A 107 -1.78 -2.19 10.30
CA GLU A 107 -1.44 -2.55 8.93
C GLU A 107 0.02 -2.22 8.59
N ILE A 108 0.54 -1.05 8.99
CA ILE A 108 1.95 -0.71 8.77
C ILE A 108 2.88 -1.70 9.46
N LYS A 109 2.56 -2.10 10.70
CA LYS A 109 3.35 -3.13 11.41
C LYS A 109 3.34 -4.45 10.65
N LYS A 110 2.17 -4.89 10.19
CA LYS A 110 2.02 -6.10 9.39
C LYS A 110 2.84 -6.06 8.10
N GLU A 111 2.82 -4.95 7.38
CA GLU A 111 3.58 -4.80 6.12
C GLU A 111 5.07 -4.92 6.30
N ILE A 112 5.59 -4.33 7.37
CA ILE A 112 7.01 -4.39 7.70
C ILE A 112 7.41 -5.80 8.10
N ASN A 113 6.56 -6.48 8.88
CA ASN A 113 6.75 -7.89 9.22
C ASN A 113 6.77 -8.78 7.97
N GLU A 114 5.79 -8.62 7.07
CA GLU A 114 5.71 -9.31 5.78
C GLU A 114 6.96 -9.04 4.91
N ARG A 115 7.41 -7.79 4.85
CA ARG A 115 8.62 -7.41 4.09
C ARG A 115 9.90 -8.00 4.68
N ASN A 116 10.06 -7.97 6.01
CA ASN A 116 11.24 -8.54 6.66
C ASN A 116 11.29 -10.05 6.49
N PHE A 117 10.16 -10.75 6.66
CA PHE A 117 10.06 -12.17 6.32
C PHE A 117 10.43 -12.42 4.85
N ALA A 118 9.89 -11.62 3.93
CA ALA A 118 10.19 -11.79 2.51
C ALA A 118 11.68 -11.59 2.20
N LYS A 119 12.35 -10.67 2.89
CA LYS A 119 13.79 -10.43 2.79
C LYS A 119 14.59 -11.61 3.31
N GLU A 120 14.26 -12.14 4.50
CA GLU A 120 14.93 -13.28 5.12
C GLU A 120 14.85 -14.55 4.27
N HIS A 121 13.71 -14.73 3.58
CA HIS A 121 13.46 -15.88 2.72
C HIS A 121 13.81 -15.64 1.24
N ASN A 122 14.37 -14.48 0.88
CA ASN A 122 14.72 -14.09 -0.50
C ASN A 122 13.55 -14.18 -1.48
N ILE A 123 12.36 -13.75 -1.05
CA ILE A 123 11.11 -13.71 -1.84
C ILE A 123 10.56 -12.29 -2.02
N LEU A 124 11.41 -11.26 -1.85
CA LEU A 124 11.06 -9.89 -2.25
C LEU A 124 10.86 -9.84 -3.78
N PRO A 125 9.85 -9.11 -4.26
CA PRO A 125 9.67 -8.92 -5.69
C PRO A 125 10.84 -8.11 -6.28
N SER A 126 11.24 -8.46 -7.49
CA SER A 126 12.14 -7.68 -8.32
C SER A 126 11.44 -6.46 -8.91
N GLN A 127 12.23 -5.46 -9.32
CA GLN A 127 11.71 -4.28 -10.01
C GLN A 127 10.93 -4.62 -11.29
N GLU A 128 11.38 -5.63 -12.02
CA GLU A 128 10.71 -6.12 -13.21
C GLU A 128 9.32 -6.69 -12.88
N GLU A 129 9.21 -7.48 -11.80
CA GLU A 129 7.92 -8.02 -11.34
C GLU A 129 6.96 -6.92 -10.88
N ILE A 130 7.48 -5.86 -10.25
CA ILE A 130 6.67 -4.70 -9.83
C ILE A 130 6.14 -3.92 -11.02
N ILE A 131 6.99 -3.63 -12.01
CA ILE A 131 6.58 -2.93 -13.22
C ILE A 131 5.56 -3.77 -14.01
N GLU A 132 5.84 -5.06 -14.19
CA GLU A 132 4.94 -5.97 -14.90
C GLU A 132 3.58 -6.07 -14.18
N SER A 133 3.57 -6.24 -12.85
CA SER A 133 2.34 -6.30 -12.07
C SER A 133 1.56 -4.99 -12.13
N THR A 134 2.25 -3.85 -12.05
CA THR A 134 1.64 -2.52 -12.17
C THR A 134 0.98 -2.34 -13.55
N HIS A 135 1.66 -2.77 -14.62
CA HIS A 135 1.10 -2.74 -15.98
C HIS A 135 -0.13 -3.63 -16.12
N GLN A 136 -0.09 -4.86 -15.59
CA GLN A 136 -1.23 -5.77 -15.60
C GLN A 136 -2.43 -5.18 -14.83
N MET A 137 -2.18 -4.52 -13.70
CA MET A 137 -3.22 -3.81 -12.96
C MET A 137 -3.82 -2.65 -13.76
N ARG A 138 -2.99 -1.92 -14.53
CA ARG A 138 -3.43 -0.85 -15.44
C ARG A 138 -4.32 -1.39 -16.55
N GLU A 139 -3.90 -2.46 -17.22
CA GLU A 139 -4.71 -3.09 -18.29
C GLU A 139 -6.10 -3.51 -17.79
N VAL A 140 -6.19 -4.02 -16.55
CA VAL A 140 -7.49 -4.37 -15.94
C VAL A 140 -8.28 -3.11 -15.60
N ALA A 141 -7.63 -2.06 -15.10
CA ALA A 141 -8.24 -0.78 -14.78
C ALA A 141 -8.79 -0.01 -15.98
N GLU A 142 -8.18 -0.22 -17.13
CA GLU A 142 -8.54 0.45 -18.38
C GLU A 142 -9.32 -0.50 -19.31
N SER A 143 -9.77 -1.65 -18.81
CA SER A 143 -10.41 -2.69 -19.63
C SER A 143 -11.82 -2.32 -20.10
N THR A 144 -12.48 -1.39 -19.43
CA THR A 144 -13.77 -0.82 -19.84
C THR A 144 -13.77 0.70 -19.67
N THR A 145 -14.62 1.41 -20.42
CA THR A 145 -14.79 2.86 -20.26
C THR A 145 -15.20 3.22 -18.83
N GLU A 146 -16.13 2.46 -18.23
CA GLU A 146 -16.58 2.69 -16.86
C GLU A 146 -15.46 2.51 -15.83
N SER A 147 -14.67 1.43 -15.93
CA SER A 147 -13.55 1.20 -15.02
C SER A 147 -12.45 2.25 -15.16
N HIS A 148 -12.17 2.69 -16.40
CA HIS A 148 -11.23 3.76 -16.68
C HIS A 148 -11.71 5.09 -16.10
N GLU A 149 -12.98 5.45 -16.27
CA GLU A 149 -13.55 6.69 -15.71
C GLU A 149 -13.52 6.72 -14.18
N ILE A 150 -13.80 5.59 -13.53
CA ILE A 150 -13.70 5.46 -12.07
C ILE A 150 -12.25 5.66 -11.62
N LEU A 151 -11.30 4.97 -12.24
CA LEU A 151 -9.87 5.12 -11.94
C LEU A 151 -9.40 6.57 -12.16
N LYS A 152 -9.71 7.14 -13.32
CA LYS A 152 -9.30 8.49 -13.65
C LYS A 152 -9.82 9.49 -12.62
N SER A 153 -11.07 9.34 -12.20
CA SER A 153 -11.69 10.20 -11.20
C SER A 153 -11.01 10.09 -9.83
N LEU A 154 -10.58 8.88 -9.44
CA LEU A 154 -9.75 8.66 -8.25
C LEU A 154 -8.42 9.42 -8.37
N VAL A 155 -7.70 9.19 -9.46
CA VAL A 155 -6.34 9.74 -9.70
C VAL A 155 -6.35 11.27 -9.77
N ASP A 156 -7.31 11.85 -10.51
CA ASP A 156 -7.49 13.30 -10.60
C ASP A 156 -7.77 13.90 -9.20
N ALA A 157 -8.61 13.24 -8.39
CA ALA A 157 -8.94 13.69 -7.05
C ALA A 157 -7.74 13.59 -6.09
N MET A 158 -6.89 12.57 -6.23
CA MET A 158 -5.58 12.46 -5.57
C MET A 158 -4.62 13.59 -5.94
N GLY A 159 -4.90 14.33 -7.01
CA GLY A 159 -4.07 15.42 -7.50
C GLY A 159 -2.89 14.97 -8.34
N LEU A 160 -2.97 13.76 -8.91
CA LEU A 160 -1.96 13.17 -9.76
C LEU A 160 -2.49 13.08 -11.20
N SER A 161 -1.57 13.04 -12.17
CA SER A 161 -1.87 12.53 -13.51
C SER A 161 -1.87 11.00 -13.53
N GLU A 162 -2.53 10.41 -14.53
CA GLU A 162 -2.51 8.95 -14.74
C GLU A 162 -1.08 8.42 -14.92
N ASP A 163 -0.21 9.17 -15.60
CA ASP A 163 1.20 8.79 -15.77
C ASP A 163 1.98 8.84 -14.46
N GLU A 164 1.77 9.87 -13.61
CA GLU A 164 2.37 9.93 -12.27
C GLU A 164 1.87 8.78 -11.39
N TYR A 165 0.57 8.48 -11.43
CA TYR A 165 0.01 7.39 -10.66
C TYR A 165 0.59 6.04 -11.08
N TRP A 166 0.55 5.70 -12.38
CA TRP A 166 0.94 4.38 -12.87
C TRP A 166 2.45 4.16 -12.91
N ASN A 167 3.26 5.19 -13.18
CA ASN A 167 4.69 5.01 -13.39
C ASN A 167 5.53 5.39 -12.16
N ILE A 168 4.96 6.11 -11.19
CA ILE A 168 5.70 6.60 -10.02
C ILE A 168 5.01 6.16 -8.73
N PHE A 169 3.77 6.59 -8.52
CA PHE A 169 3.10 6.41 -7.22
C PHE A 169 2.80 4.94 -6.91
N LYS A 170 2.03 4.29 -7.78
CA LYS A 170 1.57 2.91 -7.61
C LYS A 170 2.72 1.89 -7.50
N PRO A 171 3.74 1.89 -8.39
CA PRO A 171 4.85 0.95 -8.28
C PRO A 171 5.72 1.18 -7.04
N LYS A 172 5.60 2.33 -6.38
CA LYS A 172 6.38 2.67 -5.18
C LYS A 172 5.64 2.40 -3.88
N TYR A 173 4.35 2.73 -3.82
CA TYR A 173 3.58 2.76 -2.57
C TYR A 173 2.46 1.72 -2.48
N GLU A 174 2.11 1.02 -3.57
CA GLU A 174 0.99 0.07 -3.58
C GLU A 174 1.37 -1.31 -4.10
N THR A 175 1.89 -1.41 -5.33
CA THR A 175 2.21 -2.69 -5.98
C THR A 175 3.19 -3.56 -5.16
N PRO A 176 4.30 -3.02 -4.61
CA PRO A 176 5.27 -3.82 -3.87
C PRO A 176 4.66 -4.50 -2.65
N ILE A 177 3.81 -3.79 -1.93
CA ILE A 177 3.11 -4.27 -0.73
C ILE A 177 2.22 -5.46 -1.09
N ALA A 178 1.42 -5.31 -2.15
CA ALA A 178 0.53 -6.37 -2.63
C ALA A 178 1.32 -7.62 -3.05
N LEU A 179 2.44 -7.43 -3.77
CA LEU A 179 3.32 -8.54 -4.19
C LEU A 179 4.01 -9.22 -3.01
N ILE A 180 4.55 -8.46 -2.06
CA ILE A 180 5.18 -9.02 -0.84
C ILE A 180 4.17 -9.87 -0.08
N ARG A 181 2.97 -9.35 0.18
CA ARG A 181 1.90 -10.08 0.87
C ARG A 181 1.55 -11.38 0.14
N HIS A 182 1.44 -11.32 -1.18
CA HIS A 182 1.19 -12.51 -2.00
C HIS A 182 2.31 -13.55 -1.88
N ASN A 183 3.56 -13.11 -2.03
CA ASN A 183 4.74 -13.98 -1.97
C ASN A 183 4.88 -14.66 -0.60
N VAL A 184 4.69 -13.90 0.49
CA VAL A 184 4.71 -14.41 1.86
C VAL A 184 3.63 -15.48 2.05
N SER A 185 2.39 -15.20 1.64
CA SER A 185 1.28 -16.15 1.74
C SER A 185 1.53 -17.44 0.95
N GLN A 186 2.03 -17.33 -0.30
CA GLN A 186 2.40 -18.51 -1.09
C GLN A 186 3.53 -19.29 -0.43
N TYR A 187 4.56 -18.60 0.06
CA TYR A 187 5.70 -19.24 0.72
C TYR A 187 5.27 -20.02 1.96
N CYS A 188 4.46 -19.43 2.85
CA CYS A 188 3.95 -20.13 4.02
C CYS A 188 3.14 -21.37 3.64
N LYS A 189 2.27 -21.25 2.63
CA LYS A 189 1.45 -22.37 2.15
C LYS A 189 2.29 -23.50 1.55
N GLU A 190 3.27 -23.18 0.69
CA GLU A 190 4.14 -24.17 0.04
C GLU A 190 5.05 -24.88 1.03
N ASN A 191 5.41 -24.22 2.13
CA ASN A 191 6.29 -24.76 3.17
C ASN A 191 5.53 -25.29 4.40
N ASN A 192 4.20 -25.31 4.39
CA ASN A 192 3.34 -25.70 5.53
C ASN A 192 3.66 -24.93 6.82
N LEU A 193 3.99 -23.65 6.69
CA LEU A 193 4.19 -22.74 7.82
C LEU A 193 2.85 -22.08 8.20
N PRO A 194 2.66 -21.72 9.48
CA PRO A 194 1.54 -20.88 9.87
C PRO A 194 1.62 -19.50 9.18
N GLU A 195 0.48 -18.81 9.18
CA GLU A 195 0.47 -17.38 8.84
C GLU A 195 1.34 -16.59 9.82
N LEU A 196 1.90 -15.47 9.36
CA LEU A 196 2.77 -14.63 10.19
C LEU A 196 2.01 -14.13 11.41
N ASP A 197 2.62 -14.32 12.57
CA ASP A 197 2.13 -13.73 13.80
C ASP A 197 2.43 -12.23 13.81
N ASN A 198 1.38 -11.41 13.92
CA ASN A 198 1.46 -9.96 13.98
C ASN A 198 1.15 -9.42 15.38
N SER A 199 0.96 -10.29 16.39
CA SER A 199 0.54 -9.90 17.73
C SER A 199 1.64 -9.25 18.58
N ALA A 200 2.90 -9.57 18.31
CA ALA A 200 4.05 -9.13 19.09
C ALA A 200 5.20 -8.60 18.19
N ILE A 201 4.89 -7.61 17.35
CA ILE A 201 5.87 -6.93 16.51
C ILE A 201 6.62 -5.90 17.36
N GLU A 202 7.95 -5.87 17.30
CA GLU A 202 8.76 -4.87 18.00
C GLU A 202 8.66 -3.50 17.31
N TYR A 203 8.43 -2.45 18.11
CA TYR A 203 8.40 -1.07 17.65
C TYR A 203 8.88 -0.09 18.72
N LYS A 204 9.20 1.12 18.26
CA LYS A 204 9.53 2.29 19.06
C LYS A 204 8.83 3.52 18.49
N VAL A 205 7.95 4.13 19.28
CA VAL A 205 7.37 5.43 18.96
C VAL A 205 8.40 6.53 19.21
N ILE A 206 8.60 7.40 18.22
CA ILE A 206 9.53 8.53 18.24
C ILE A 206 8.76 9.83 18.54
N ASP A 207 7.65 10.06 17.84
CA ASP A 207 6.75 11.20 18.06
C ASP A 207 5.47 10.73 18.75
N LYS A 208 5.42 10.84 20.07
CA LYS A 208 4.25 10.44 20.86
C LYS A 208 3.06 11.37 20.65
N ASP A 209 3.34 12.67 20.54
CA ASP A 209 2.29 13.68 20.38
C ASP A 209 1.52 13.45 19.07
N PHE A 210 2.22 13.04 18.00
CA PHE A 210 1.58 12.62 16.75
C PHE A 210 0.55 11.49 16.96
N PHE A 211 0.94 10.39 17.59
CA PHE A 211 0.06 9.24 17.81
C PHE A 211 -1.06 9.53 18.82
N ASP A 212 -0.74 10.23 19.92
CA ASP A 212 -1.69 10.59 20.96
C ASP A 212 -2.79 11.52 20.41
N ASN A 213 -2.43 12.48 19.54
CA ASN A 213 -3.39 13.36 18.86
C ASN A 213 -4.32 12.59 17.89
N LEU A 214 -3.85 11.48 17.33
CA LEU A 214 -4.63 10.61 16.45
C LEU A 214 -5.37 9.49 17.22
N GLY A 215 -5.21 9.42 18.55
CA GLY A 215 -5.86 8.42 19.40
C GLY A 215 -5.36 6.98 19.18
N VAL A 216 -4.14 6.81 18.66
CA VAL A 216 -3.56 5.49 18.39
C VAL A 216 -3.05 4.86 19.69
N LYS A 217 -3.37 3.58 19.90
CA LYS A 217 -2.83 2.77 20.99
C LYS A 217 -1.62 2.01 20.49
N TYR A 218 -0.49 2.25 21.15
CA TYR A 218 0.82 1.65 20.94
C TYR A 218 1.42 1.25 22.29
#